data_AF-A0AAW1T3F3-F1
#
_entry.id   AF-A0AAW1T3F3-F1
#
_cell.length_a   1.000
_cell.length_b   1.000
_cell.length_c   1.000
_cell.angle_alpha   90.00
_cell.angle_beta   90.00
_cell.angle_gamma   90.00
#
_symmetry.space_group_name_H-M   'P 1'
#
loop_
_entity.id
_entity.type
_entity.pdbx_description
1 polymer ?
#
loop_
_entity_poly.entity_id
_entity_poly.type
_entity_poly.pdbx_seq_one_letter_code
_entity_poly.pdbx_strand_id
1 'polypeptide(L)'
;MQSGTCSLHCQTPFKRTSQLSSLSGTQVLSASALAYKRWQQQQRRQQPLLVTASFASVAGVLFVSALPFATVQSLASSGLGKKLQMDLERAKPRMEKEEQQRRQLEAKARSQSMWFGPERPKWLGPFQHDYPDHLQGEVAADYGYDVLSLGAEPGAFSRNFELEILHSRWAMLGALGALLPEVLQYAGIANFTEPRWWNVGYAKLRGEDLNYLGIGGFRIAGNQGIAIIAVCQVALMFGPEYARSCGTAALEPLGVYLPGTQNYPGGIFDPLGLSKDPFSIEELKVKEMKNGRLAMVAWLGFFAQAAATQKGPVQNLLDFVNDPMHENIFKYLRS
;
A
#
# COMPACT_ATOMS: atom_id res chain seq x y z
N MET A 1 -30.10 20.16 69.56
CA MET A 1 -31.07 19.42 68.73
C MET A 1 -30.24 18.62 67.75
N GLN A 2 -29.83 17.39 68.09
CA GLN A 2 -30.56 16.13 67.81
C GLN A 2 -30.88 16.03 66.31
N SER A 3 -30.59 14.98 65.55
CA SER A 3 -30.11 13.59 65.70
C SER A 3 -30.42 12.99 64.30
N GLY A 4 -29.74 12.04 63.68
CA GLY A 4 -29.05 10.84 64.14
C GLY A 4 -28.43 10.16 62.89
N THR A 5 -27.25 9.55 62.98
CA THR A 5 -26.93 8.19 63.47
C THR A 5 -27.33 7.04 62.53
N CYS A 6 -26.33 6.39 61.95
CA CYS A 6 -26.00 4.97 62.14
C CYS A 6 -24.57 4.73 61.55
N SER A 7 -23.46 4.56 62.30
CA SER A 7 -23.04 3.46 63.19
C SER A 7 -23.03 2.08 62.48
N LEU A 8 -22.00 1.21 62.51
CA LEU A 8 -20.79 0.94 63.32
C LEU A 8 -19.89 -0.01 62.48
N HIS A 9 -18.55 -0.05 62.53
CA HIS A 9 -17.63 -0.71 63.49
C HIS A 9 -16.38 -1.10 62.64
N CYS A 10 -15.12 -1.24 63.08
CA CYS A 10 -14.43 -1.10 64.35
C CYS A 10 -12.90 -1.13 64.08
N GLN A 11 -12.16 -0.25 64.75
CA GLN A 11 -10.82 -0.42 65.34
C GLN A 11 -9.58 -0.85 64.51
N THR A 12 -8.57 0.04 64.54
CA THR A 12 -7.11 -0.19 64.38
C THR A 12 -6.57 -0.97 65.62
N PRO A 13 -5.25 -1.30 65.80
CA PRO A 13 -4.03 -0.95 65.05
C PRO A 13 -3.02 -2.13 64.91
N PHE A 14 -1.79 -1.84 64.45
CA PHE A 14 -0.52 -2.15 65.17
C PHE A 14 0.62 -2.78 64.34
N LYS A 15 1.74 -2.05 64.40
CA LYS A 15 3.17 -2.42 64.29
C LYS A 15 3.79 -2.90 62.96
N ARG A 16 4.56 -1.95 62.43
CA ARG A 16 5.88 -2.08 61.81
C ARG A 16 6.85 -2.88 62.70
N THR A 17 7.41 -3.98 62.16
CA THR A 17 8.73 -4.54 62.48
C THR A 17 9.17 -5.31 61.23
N SER A 18 10.10 -4.78 60.42
CA SER A 18 11.53 -5.08 60.52
C SER A 18 11.82 -6.56 60.80
N GLN A 19 12.15 -7.34 59.76
CA GLN A 19 13.29 -8.26 59.73
C GLN A 19 13.29 -9.05 58.42
N LEU A 20 14.15 -8.64 57.50
CA LEU A 20 14.76 -9.50 56.51
C LEU A 20 15.72 -10.43 57.25
N SER A 21 15.41 -11.72 57.33
CA SER A 21 16.43 -12.78 57.44
C SER A 21 15.79 -14.15 57.30
N SER A 22 16.45 -15.01 56.51
CA SER A 22 16.20 -16.44 56.30
C SER A 22 15.02 -16.82 55.38
N LEU A 23 15.27 -16.81 54.06
CA LEU A 23 14.50 -17.61 53.11
C LEU A 23 15.35 -18.81 52.70
N SER A 24 14.94 -20.00 53.17
CA SER A 24 15.47 -21.28 52.71
C SER A 24 15.02 -21.55 51.27
N GLY A 25 15.88 -22.19 50.48
CA GLY A 25 15.73 -22.40 49.03
C GLY A 25 14.47 -23.16 48.57
N THR A 26 13.69 -23.72 49.50
CA THR A 26 12.41 -24.39 49.23
C THR A 26 11.21 -23.44 49.12
N GLN A 27 11.29 -22.17 49.59
CA GLN A 27 10.19 -21.22 49.48
C GLN A 27 10.16 -20.42 48.16
N VAL A 28 11.25 -20.38 47.40
CA VAL A 28 11.32 -19.67 46.11
C VAL A 28 10.66 -20.48 44.97
N LEU A 29 10.70 -21.81 45.07
CA LEU A 29 10.11 -22.71 44.06
C LEU A 29 8.57 -22.82 44.18
N SER A 30 7.99 -22.59 45.36
CA SER A 30 6.53 -22.62 45.54
C SER A 30 5.86 -21.32 45.08
N ALA A 31 6.51 -20.17 45.26
CA ALA A 31 6.01 -18.87 44.81
C ALA A 31 6.01 -18.74 43.28
N SER A 32 7.02 -19.29 42.60
CA SER A 32 7.12 -19.32 41.13
C SER A 32 6.13 -20.31 40.51
N ALA A 33 5.88 -21.46 41.14
CA ALA A 33 4.85 -22.41 40.71
C ALA A 33 3.41 -21.85 40.87
N LEU A 34 3.15 -21.07 41.93
CA LEU A 34 1.87 -20.38 42.14
C LEU A 34 1.67 -19.20 41.18
N ALA A 35 2.73 -18.46 40.88
CA ALA A 35 2.71 -17.41 39.85
C ALA A 35 2.48 -18.00 38.45
N TYR A 36 3.11 -19.13 38.13
CA TYR A 36 2.91 -19.85 36.87
C TYR A 36 1.49 -20.42 36.74
N LYS A 37 0.92 -20.99 37.81
CA LYS A 37 -0.48 -21.43 37.83
C LYS A 37 -1.48 -20.28 37.70
N ARG A 38 -1.22 -19.13 38.35
CA ARG A 38 -2.03 -17.90 38.19
C ARG A 38 -1.95 -17.37 36.76
N TRP A 39 -0.77 -17.36 36.16
CA TRP A 39 -0.57 -16.94 34.76
C TRP A 39 -1.30 -17.86 33.77
N GLN A 40 -1.26 -19.19 33.97
CA GLN A 40 -2.05 -20.15 33.17
C GLN A 40 -3.57 -20.00 33.36
N GLN A 41 -4.04 -19.63 34.55
CA GLN A 41 -5.45 -19.33 34.80
C GLN A 41 -5.90 -18.01 34.14
N GLN A 42 -4.99 -17.04 34.01
CA GLN A 42 -5.23 -15.76 33.36
C GLN A 42 -5.25 -15.91 31.82
N GLN A 43 -4.42 -16.79 31.27
CA GLN A 43 -4.45 -17.20 29.84
C GLN A 43 -5.77 -17.91 29.47
N ARG A 44 -6.34 -18.75 30.35
CA ARG A 44 -7.62 -19.42 30.11
C ARG A 44 -8.86 -18.49 30.13
N ARG A 45 -8.72 -17.23 30.56
CA ARG A 45 -9.78 -16.21 30.50
C ARG A 45 -9.78 -15.37 29.23
N GLN A 46 -8.80 -15.54 28.34
CA GLN A 46 -8.90 -15.02 26.98
C GLN A 46 -9.68 -16.04 26.14
N GLN A 47 -11.00 -15.86 26.09
CA GLN A 47 -11.77 -16.52 25.04
C GLN A 47 -11.27 -15.99 23.69
N PRO A 48 -11.14 -16.83 22.65
CA PRO A 48 -11.05 -16.31 21.30
C PRO A 48 -12.31 -15.48 21.08
N LEU A 49 -12.17 -14.21 20.73
CA LEU A 49 -13.24 -13.43 20.13
C LEU A 49 -13.61 -14.12 18.82
N LEU A 50 -14.48 -15.13 18.92
CA LEU A 50 -15.24 -15.63 17.79
C LEU A 50 -16.06 -14.44 17.31
N VAL A 51 -15.59 -13.80 16.23
CA VAL A 51 -16.36 -12.84 15.47
C VAL A 51 -17.57 -13.61 14.94
N THR A 52 -18.68 -13.57 15.67
CA THR A 52 -19.97 -14.01 15.17
C THR A 52 -20.43 -12.96 14.16
N ALA A 53 -19.91 -13.06 12.93
CA ALA A 53 -20.48 -12.33 11.82
C ALA A 53 -21.92 -12.84 11.63
N SER A 54 -22.90 -11.95 11.73
CA SER A 54 -24.30 -12.31 11.46
C SER A 54 -24.39 -12.83 10.04
N PHE A 55 -25.08 -13.96 9.85
CA PHE A 55 -25.30 -14.57 8.54
C PHE A 55 -25.97 -13.58 7.56
N ALA A 56 -26.73 -12.61 8.07
CA ALA A 56 -27.33 -11.52 7.30
C ALA A 56 -26.28 -10.54 6.74
N SER A 57 -25.18 -10.29 7.46
CA SER A 57 -24.06 -9.44 7.01
C SER A 57 -23.30 -10.10 5.86
N VAL A 58 -23.06 -11.41 5.96
CA VAL A 58 -22.33 -12.19 4.95
C VAL A 58 -23.19 -12.40 3.70
N ALA A 59 -24.48 -12.70 3.86
CA ALA A 59 -25.41 -12.85 2.74
C ALA A 59 -25.66 -11.53 1.99
N GLY A 60 -25.81 -10.41 2.71
CA GLY A 60 -25.95 -9.08 2.09
C GLY A 60 -24.70 -8.67 1.31
N VAL A 61 -23.51 -9.02 1.81
CA VAL A 61 -22.22 -8.75 1.14
C VAL A 61 -22.01 -9.63 -0.10
N LEU A 62 -22.35 -10.93 -0.03
CA LEU A 62 -22.27 -11.84 -1.19
C LEU A 62 -23.23 -11.45 -2.31
N PHE A 63 -24.41 -10.94 -1.97
CA PHE A 63 -25.33 -10.36 -2.95
C PHE A 63 -24.73 -9.10 -3.58
N VAL A 64 -24.09 -8.21 -2.81
CA VAL A 64 -23.50 -6.97 -3.33
C VAL A 64 -22.24 -7.21 -4.19
N SER A 65 -21.50 -8.31 -4.00
CA SER A 65 -20.30 -8.62 -4.79
C SER A 65 -20.58 -9.31 -6.13
N ALA A 66 -21.69 -10.02 -6.29
CA ALA A 66 -22.07 -10.65 -7.56
C ALA A 66 -22.85 -9.70 -8.50
N LEU A 67 -23.45 -8.67 -7.93
CA LEU A 67 -24.20 -7.66 -8.67
C LEU A 67 -23.37 -6.82 -9.66
N PRO A 68 -22.10 -6.41 -9.44
CA PRO A 68 -21.40 -5.52 -10.37
C PRO A 68 -21.16 -6.19 -11.72
N PHE A 69 -20.75 -7.45 -11.74
CA PHE A 69 -20.49 -8.15 -12.99
C PHE A 69 -21.79 -8.50 -13.73
N ALA A 70 -22.81 -9.00 -13.04
CA ALA A 70 -24.11 -9.31 -13.66
C ALA A 70 -24.83 -8.05 -14.16
N THR A 71 -24.73 -6.93 -13.44
CA THR A 71 -25.29 -5.64 -13.88
C THR A 71 -24.53 -5.06 -15.06
N VAL A 72 -23.21 -5.14 -15.08
CA VAL A 72 -22.38 -4.72 -16.22
C VAL A 72 -22.64 -5.59 -17.44
N GLN A 73 -22.79 -6.91 -17.28
CA GLN A 73 -23.12 -7.83 -18.36
C GLN A 73 -24.56 -7.62 -18.88
N SER A 74 -25.50 -7.36 -17.97
CA SER A 74 -26.88 -6.96 -18.33
C SER A 74 -26.89 -5.64 -19.11
N LEU A 75 -26.11 -4.65 -18.66
CA LEU A 75 -25.97 -3.35 -19.32
C LEU A 75 -25.29 -3.48 -20.70
N ALA A 76 -24.29 -4.35 -20.85
CA ALA A 76 -23.67 -4.66 -22.12
C ALA A 76 -24.65 -5.34 -23.10
N SER A 77 -25.52 -6.22 -22.59
CA SER A 77 -26.56 -6.88 -23.39
C SER A 77 -27.75 -5.97 -23.77
N SER A 78 -27.84 -4.79 -23.14
CA SER A 78 -28.89 -3.80 -23.41
C SER A 78 -28.74 -3.15 -24.79
N GLY A 79 -29.79 -2.47 -25.26
CA GLY A 79 -29.77 -1.76 -26.54
C GLY A 79 -28.68 -0.68 -26.64
N LEU A 80 -28.28 -0.08 -25.51
CA LEU A 80 -27.19 0.88 -25.46
C LEU A 80 -25.82 0.21 -25.68
N GLY A 81 -25.59 -0.94 -25.04
CA GLY A 81 -24.35 -1.71 -25.19
C GLY A 81 -24.14 -2.21 -26.61
N LYS A 82 -25.21 -2.74 -27.25
CA LYS A 82 -25.16 -3.13 -28.67
C LYS A 82 -24.86 -1.95 -29.59
N LYS A 83 -25.44 -0.77 -29.35
CA LYS A 83 -25.16 0.43 -30.14
C LYS A 83 -23.71 0.88 -29.99
N LEU A 84 -23.20 0.90 -28.76
CA LEU A 84 -21.79 1.21 -28.46
C LEU A 84 -20.84 0.22 -29.13
N GLN A 85 -21.13 -1.07 -29.09
CA GLN A 85 -20.34 -2.10 -29.75
C GLN A 85 -20.30 -1.89 -31.28
N MET A 86 -21.45 -1.62 -31.91
CA MET A 86 -21.50 -1.34 -33.35
C MET A 86 -20.73 -0.06 -33.73
N ASP A 87 -20.82 0.99 -32.92
CA ASP A 87 -20.07 2.23 -33.16
C ASP A 87 -18.56 2.01 -32.95
N LEU A 88 -18.18 1.16 -31.99
CA LEU A 88 -16.80 0.76 -31.75
C LEU A 88 -16.22 -0.03 -32.92
N GLU A 89 -16.94 -1.05 -33.41
CA GLU A 89 -16.54 -1.85 -34.57
C GLU A 89 -16.34 -0.98 -35.82
N ARG A 90 -17.18 0.06 -36.00
CA ARG A 90 -17.03 1.03 -37.08
C ARG A 90 -15.79 1.92 -36.92
N ALA A 91 -15.43 2.27 -35.69
CA ALA A 91 -14.30 3.14 -35.37
C ALA A 91 -12.94 2.41 -35.30
N LYS A 92 -12.94 1.11 -34.95
CA LYS A 92 -11.75 0.26 -34.75
C LYS A 92 -10.68 0.41 -35.84
N PRO A 93 -10.98 0.31 -37.16
CA PRO A 93 -9.93 0.41 -38.18
C PRO A 93 -9.28 1.79 -38.27
N ARG A 94 -9.95 2.87 -37.83
CA ARG A 94 -9.33 4.21 -37.75
C ARG A 94 -8.38 4.27 -36.56
N MET A 95 -8.83 3.78 -35.41
CA MET A 95 -8.03 3.76 -34.18
C MET A 95 -6.76 2.92 -34.32
N GLU A 96 -6.85 1.75 -34.98
CA GLU A 96 -5.69 0.90 -35.25
C GLU A 96 -4.65 1.58 -36.15
N LYS A 97 -5.09 2.33 -37.17
CA LYS A 97 -4.18 3.12 -38.02
C LYS A 97 -3.49 4.23 -37.24
N GLU A 98 -4.24 4.96 -36.41
CA GLU A 98 -3.69 5.98 -35.53
C GLU A 98 -2.70 5.39 -34.53
N GLU A 99 -2.99 4.20 -33.99
CA GLU A 99 -2.09 3.50 -33.09
C GLU A 99 -0.79 3.07 -33.79
N GLN A 100 -0.88 2.51 -35.00
CA GLN A 100 0.31 2.16 -35.79
C GLN A 100 1.17 3.39 -36.08
N GLN A 101 0.54 4.52 -36.45
CA GLN A 101 1.25 5.78 -36.63
C GLN A 101 1.92 6.25 -35.33
N ARG A 102 1.22 6.18 -34.19
CA ARG A 102 1.81 6.52 -32.88
C ARG A 102 2.99 5.62 -32.54
N ARG A 103 2.89 4.31 -32.72
CA ARG A 103 3.99 3.36 -32.46
C ARG A 103 5.22 3.67 -33.32
N GLN A 104 5.02 4.04 -34.58
CA GLN A 104 6.12 4.45 -35.46
C GLN A 104 6.78 5.75 -34.98
N LEU A 105 5.98 6.72 -34.51
CA LEU A 105 6.49 7.96 -33.96
C LEU A 105 7.23 7.75 -32.64
N GLU A 106 6.70 6.91 -31.74
CA GLU A 106 7.38 6.52 -30.50
C GLU A 106 8.71 5.82 -30.81
N ALA A 107 8.76 4.91 -31.79
CA ALA A 107 10.00 4.25 -32.19
C ALA A 107 11.06 5.25 -32.70
N LYS A 108 10.63 6.27 -33.46
CA LYS A 108 11.50 7.38 -33.88
C LYS A 108 11.95 8.25 -32.70
N ALA A 109 11.07 8.48 -31.72
CA ALA A 109 11.43 9.22 -30.52
C ALA A 109 12.48 8.46 -29.69
N ARG A 110 12.32 7.14 -29.53
CA ARG A 110 13.30 6.28 -28.83
C ARG A 110 14.67 6.37 -29.48
N SER A 111 14.76 6.27 -30.81
CA SER A 111 16.06 6.34 -31.51
C SER A 111 16.76 7.69 -31.40
N GLN A 112 16.02 8.78 -31.16
CA GLN A 112 16.59 10.13 -30.98
C GLN A 112 16.94 10.43 -29.52
N SER A 113 16.36 9.71 -28.57
CA SER A 113 16.49 9.99 -27.15
C SER A 113 17.72 9.31 -26.52
N MET A 114 18.34 9.97 -25.53
CA MET A 114 19.54 9.45 -24.85
C MET A 114 19.26 8.25 -23.92
N TRP A 115 18.00 7.95 -23.62
CA TRP A 115 17.61 6.92 -22.65
C TRP A 115 17.49 5.53 -23.25
N PHE A 116 17.52 5.43 -24.59
CA PHE A 116 17.27 4.19 -25.32
C PHE A 116 18.46 3.82 -26.21
N GLY A 117 18.50 2.58 -26.67
CA GLY A 117 19.55 2.07 -27.54
C GLY A 117 20.85 1.68 -26.81
N PRO A 118 21.96 1.50 -27.56
CA PRO A 118 23.21 1.00 -27.01
C PRO A 118 23.94 2.03 -26.14
N GLU A 119 23.88 3.31 -26.52
CA GLU A 119 24.55 4.44 -25.84
C GLU A 119 23.81 4.95 -24.58
N ARG A 120 22.72 4.28 -24.19
CA ARG A 120 21.96 4.64 -23.00
C ARG A 120 22.83 4.61 -21.73
N PRO A 121 22.53 5.43 -20.71
CA PRO A 121 23.25 5.40 -19.45
C PRO A 121 23.11 4.03 -18.78
N LYS A 122 24.22 3.52 -18.24
CA LYS A 122 24.27 2.22 -17.58
C LYS A 122 24.41 2.38 -16.07
N TRP A 123 24.04 1.35 -15.31
CA TRP A 123 24.03 1.41 -13.84
C TRP A 123 25.41 1.61 -13.20
N LEU A 124 26.48 1.17 -13.87
CA LEU A 124 27.88 1.37 -13.46
C LEU A 124 28.53 2.63 -14.07
N GLY A 125 27.80 3.42 -14.86
CA GLY A 125 28.34 4.62 -15.49
C GLY A 125 29.54 4.30 -16.41
N PRO A 126 30.74 4.88 -16.17
CA PRO A 126 31.90 4.74 -17.06
C PRO A 126 32.69 3.44 -16.86
N PHE A 127 32.38 2.62 -15.85
CA PHE A 127 33.13 1.39 -15.62
C PHE A 127 32.80 0.34 -16.69
N GLN A 128 33.85 -0.31 -17.21
CA GLN A 128 33.69 -1.39 -18.19
C GLN A 128 33.02 -2.60 -17.51
N HIS A 129 31.91 -3.04 -18.08
CA HIS A 129 31.15 -4.19 -17.61
C HIS A 129 30.47 -4.87 -18.79
N ASP A 130 30.44 -6.21 -18.78
CA ASP A 130 29.74 -7.00 -19.78
C ASP A 130 28.24 -6.99 -19.47
N TYR A 131 27.49 -6.21 -20.25
CA TYR A 131 26.05 -6.11 -20.09
C TYR A 131 25.33 -7.29 -20.75
N PRO A 132 24.21 -7.77 -20.18
CA PRO A 132 23.46 -8.87 -20.77
C PRO A 132 22.84 -8.52 -22.14
N ASP A 133 22.91 -9.47 -23.08
CA ASP A 133 22.45 -9.30 -24.48
C ASP A 133 20.93 -9.07 -24.61
N HIS A 134 20.15 -9.56 -23.63
CA HIS A 134 18.68 -9.38 -23.61
C HIS A 134 18.26 -7.95 -23.25
N LEU A 135 19.17 -7.14 -22.69
CA LEU A 135 18.90 -5.75 -22.33
C LEU A 135 19.48 -4.79 -23.38
N GLN A 136 18.70 -4.54 -24.43
CA GLN A 136 19.13 -3.76 -25.59
C GLN A 136 18.79 -2.27 -25.50
N GLY A 137 18.03 -1.85 -24.49
CA GLY A 137 17.62 -0.45 -24.34
C GLY A 137 16.35 -0.09 -25.09
N GLU A 138 15.47 -1.08 -25.32
CA GLU A 138 14.17 -0.86 -25.95
C GLU A 138 13.11 -0.35 -24.96
N VAL A 139 13.30 -0.66 -23.68
CA VAL A 139 12.36 -0.36 -22.60
C VAL A 139 12.80 0.87 -21.82
N ALA A 140 11.81 1.64 -21.34
CA ALA A 140 12.06 2.83 -20.54
C ALA A 140 12.84 2.50 -19.26
N ALA A 141 13.86 3.33 -18.96
CA ALA A 141 14.74 3.19 -17.81
C ALA A 141 15.54 1.86 -17.76
N ASP A 142 15.89 1.28 -18.91
CA ASP A 142 16.84 0.17 -18.99
C ASP A 142 18.28 0.68 -18.73
N TYR A 143 18.88 0.30 -17.60
CA TYR A 143 20.28 0.60 -17.26
C TYR A 143 21.21 -0.62 -17.33
N GLY A 144 20.74 -1.74 -17.91
CA GLY A 144 21.52 -2.97 -18.00
C GLY A 144 21.75 -3.66 -16.64
N TYR A 145 20.86 -3.46 -15.67
CA TYR A 145 20.99 -4.05 -14.35
C TYR A 145 20.20 -5.37 -14.27
N ASP A 146 20.88 -6.49 -14.45
CA ASP A 146 20.32 -7.84 -14.22
C ASP A 146 21.43 -8.82 -13.82
N VAL A 147 22.01 -8.60 -12.64
CA VAL A 147 23.11 -9.43 -12.11
C VAL A 147 22.67 -10.89 -11.89
N LEU A 148 21.39 -11.11 -11.62
CA LEU A 148 20.82 -12.43 -11.35
C LEU A 148 20.25 -13.11 -12.60
N SER A 149 20.31 -12.47 -13.77
CA SER A 149 19.78 -12.96 -15.05
C SER A 149 18.31 -13.44 -14.98
N LEU A 150 17.49 -12.75 -14.17
CA LEU A 150 16.08 -13.11 -13.97
C LEU A 150 15.21 -12.77 -15.19
N GLY A 151 15.71 -11.94 -16.10
CA GLY A 151 15.04 -11.52 -17.32
C GLY A 151 15.56 -12.18 -18.60
N ALA A 152 16.42 -13.19 -18.53
CA ALA A 152 17.04 -13.79 -19.72
C ALA A 152 16.01 -14.44 -20.67
N GLU A 153 14.91 -14.98 -20.13
CA GLU A 153 13.81 -15.50 -20.94
C GLU A 153 12.87 -14.35 -21.38
N PRO A 154 12.56 -14.19 -22.67
CA PRO A 154 11.71 -13.10 -23.16
C PRO A 154 10.33 -13.01 -22.47
N GLY A 155 9.71 -14.16 -22.18
CA GLY A 155 8.44 -14.22 -21.46
C GLY A 155 8.56 -13.78 -19.99
N ALA A 156 9.66 -14.13 -19.33
CA ALA A 156 9.94 -13.70 -17.96
C ALA A 156 10.23 -12.19 -17.89
N PHE A 157 10.94 -11.64 -18.88
CA PHE A 157 11.23 -10.22 -18.97
C PHE A 157 9.96 -9.37 -19.03
N SER A 158 9.04 -9.67 -19.95
CA SER A 158 7.78 -8.91 -20.08
C SER A 158 6.94 -8.98 -18.80
N ARG A 159 6.87 -10.15 -18.15
CA ARG A 159 6.15 -10.31 -16.88
C ARG A 159 6.81 -9.52 -15.75
N ASN A 160 8.14 -9.59 -15.62
CA ASN A 160 8.86 -8.87 -14.58
C ASN A 160 8.74 -7.35 -14.77
N PHE A 161 8.75 -6.87 -16.02
CA PHE A 161 8.54 -5.46 -16.34
C PHE A 161 7.12 -4.98 -15.98
N GLU A 162 6.09 -5.78 -16.27
CA GLU A 162 4.72 -5.47 -15.83
C GLU A 162 4.63 -5.39 -14.30
N LEU A 163 5.22 -6.37 -13.60
CA LEU A 163 5.27 -6.37 -12.13
C LEU A 163 6.01 -5.15 -11.60
N GLU A 164 7.12 -4.76 -12.23
CA GLU A 164 7.92 -3.60 -11.83
C GLU A 164 7.13 -2.30 -11.94
N ILE A 165 6.38 -2.08 -13.03
CA ILE A 165 5.52 -0.91 -13.20
C ILE A 165 4.42 -0.88 -12.13
N LEU A 166 3.77 -2.02 -11.87
CA LEU A 166 2.70 -2.08 -10.88
C LEU A 166 3.22 -1.78 -9.48
N HIS A 167 4.30 -2.43 -9.05
CA HIS A 167 4.91 -2.17 -7.75
C HIS A 167 5.40 -0.72 -7.65
N SER A 168 5.94 -0.16 -8.73
CA SER A 168 6.33 1.25 -8.81
C SER A 168 5.15 2.20 -8.54
N ARG A 169 4.02 2.01 -9.22
CA ARG A 169 2.82 2.85 -9.06
C ARG A 169 2.23 2.75 -7.65
N TRP A 170 2.13 1.54 -7.12
CA TRP A 170 1.68 1.29 -5.76
C TRP A 170 2.63 1.87 -4.71
N ALA A 171 3.94 1.75 -4.92
CA ALA A 171 4.93 2.31 -4.01
C ALA A 171 4.91 3.84 -4.00
N MET A 172 4.71 4.50 -5.15
CA MET A 172 4.56 5.96 -5.21
C MET A 172 3.36 6.44 -4.38
N LEU A 173 2.19 5.78 -4.53
CA LEU A 173 1.00 6.09 -3.74
C LEU A 173 1.20 5.77 -2.25
N GLY A 174 1.83 4.63 -1.94
CA GLY A 174 2.11 4.20 -0.58
C GLY A 174 3.07 5.14 0.15
N ALA A 175 4.17 5.53 -0.50
CA ALA A 175 5.15 6.45 0.07
C ALA A 175 4.53 7.84 0.34
N LEU A 176 3.74 8.36 -0.61
CA LEU A 176 3.00 9.60 -0.41
C LEU A 176 1.99 9.49 0.74
N GLY A 177 1.22 8.40 0.77
CA GLY A 177 0.22 8.15 1.82
C GLY A 177 0.82 7.93 3.20
N ALA A 178 2.08 7.48 3.29
CA ALA A 178 2.79 7.31 4.55
C ALA A 178 3.36 8.63 5.08
N LEU A 179 3.86 9.49 4.19
CA LEU A 179 4.48 10.76 4.56
C LEU A 179 3.45 11.85 4.83
N LEU A 180 2.40 11.94 4.01
CA LEU A 180 1.48 13.07 4.00
C LEU A 180 0.76 13.29 5.35
N PRO A 181 0.21 12.26 6.03
CA PRO A 181 -0.46 12.46 7.32
C PRO A 181 0.50 12.98 8.41
N GLU A 182 1.74 12.47 8.45
CA GLU A 182 2.76 12.95 9.38
C GLU A 182 3.14 14.41 9.09
N VAL A 183 3.40 14.74 7.82
CA VAL A 183 3.71 16.13 7.41
C VAL A 183 2.58 17.09 7.78
N LEU A 184 1.32 16.72 7.51
CA LEU A 184 0.15 17.55 7.85
C LEU A 184 0.00 17.75 9.37
N GLN A 185 0.32 16.72 10.16
CA GLN A 185 0.34 16.81 11.62
C GLN A 185 1.40 17.80 12.12
N TYR A 186 2.63 17.70 11.62
CA TYR A 186 3.71 18.63 12.02
C TYR A 186 3.47 20.05 11.53
N ALA A 187 2.84 20.22 10.36
CA ALA A 187 2.45 21.53 9.85
C ALA A 187 1.25 22.15 10.61
N GLY A 188 0.58 21.40 11.50
CA GLY A 188 -0.59 21.87 12.25
C GLY A 188 -1.85 22.07 11.41
N ILE A 189 -1.89 21.56 10.18
CA ILE A 189 -3.02 21.70 9.25
C ILE A 189 -4.16 20.75 9.64
N ALA A 190 -3.81 19.57 10.14
CA ALA A 190 -4.77 18.55 10.56
C ALA A 190 -4.30 17.87 11.85
N ASN A 191 -5.25 17.53 12.71
CA ASN A 191 -5.00 16.77 13.93
C ASN A 191 -5.49 15.33 13.75
N PHE A 192 -4.55 14.40 13.66
CA PHE A 192 -4.78 12.98 13.56
C PHE A 192 -4.60 12.32 14.92
N THR A 193 -5.45 11.34 15.23
CA THR A 193 -5.31 10.51 16.44
C THR A 193 -4.03 9.67 16.38
N GLU A 194 -3.68 9.15 15.20
CA GLU A 194 -2.46 8.39 14.97
C GLU A 194 -1.94 8.68 13.54
N PRO A 195 -0.85 9.44 13.39
CA PRO A 195 -0.31 9.82 12.07
C PRO A 195 0.64 8.76 11.49
N ARG A 196 1.19 7.85 12.31
CA ARG A 196 2.19 6.87 11.88
C ARG A 196 1.55 5.78 11.03
N TRP A 197 1.98 5.69 9.77
CA TRP A 197 1.40 4.79 8.76
C TRP A 197 1.26 3.32 9.21
N TRP A 198 2.22 2.78 9.96
CA TRP A 198 2.22 1.38 10.41
C TRP A 198 1.33 1.12 11.64
N ASN A 199 1.04 2.16 12.45
CA ASN A 199 0.23 2.01 13.67
C ASN A 199 -1.27 2.30 13.43
N VAL A 200 -1.63 2.92 12.30
CA VAL A 200 -3.03 3.31 11.97
C VAL A 200 -4.00 2.12 12.06
N GLY A 201 -3.62 0.96 11.51
CA GLY A 201 -4.46 -0.24 11.55
C GLY A 201 -4.70 -0.75 12.98
N TYR A 202 -3.67 -0.68 13.82
CA TYR A 202 -3.75 -1.07 15.24
C TYR A 202 -4.59 -0.08 16.05
N ALA A 203 -4.44 1.23 15.82
CA ALA A 203 -5.29 2.26 16.40
C ALA A 203 -6.77 1.99 16.11
N LYS A 204 -7.10 1.62 14.86
CA LYS A 204 -8.48 1.28 14.49
C LYS A 204 -8.99 0.01 15.17
N LEU A 205 -8.15 -1.01 15.32
CA LEU A 205 -8.50 -2.24 16.05
C LEU A 205 -8.78 -1.98 17.53
N ARG A 206 -8.14 -0.96 18.13
CA ARG A 206 -8.41 -0.53 19.52
C ARG A 206 -9.71 0.27 19.68
N GLY A 207 -10.45 0.52 18.60
CA GLY A 207 -11.70 1.26 18.62
C GLY A 207 -11.51 2.79 18.53
N GLU A 208 -10.35 3.26 18.11
CA GLU A 208 -10.15 4.69 17.81
C GLU A 208 -10.84 5.03 16.47
N ASP A 209 -11.52 6.18 16.43
CA ASP A 209 -12.16 6.67 15.22
C ASP A 209 -11.12 7.23 14.24
N LEU A 210 -11.16 6.75 12.99
CA LEU A 210 -10.30 7.25 11.91
C LEU A 210 -10.95 8.49 11.31
N ASN A 211 -10.37 9.66 11.59
CA ASN A 211 -10.79 10.92 11.00
C ASN A 211 -10.05 11.15 9.69
N TYR A 212 -10.78 11.31 8.59
CA TYR A 212 -10.18 11.74 7.33
C TYR A 212 -9.77 13.21 7.42
N LEU A 213 -8.47 13.51 7.21
CA LEU A 213 -7.87 14.84 7.30
C LEU A 213 -8.12 15.58 8.64
N GLY A 214 -8.42 14.85 9.72
CA GLY A 214 -8.71 15.47 11.03
C GLY A 214 -10.06 16.21 11.11
N ILE A 215 -10.89 16.16 10.07
CA ILE A 215 -12.22 16.79 10.07
C ILE A 215 -13.21 15.85 10.78
N GLY A 216 -13.69 16.26 11.96
CA GLY A 216 -14.54 15.47 12.86
C GLY A 216 -15.96 15.13 12.38
N GLY A 217 -16.20 15.06 11.06
CA GLY A 217 -17.52 14.77 10.46
C GLY A 217 -17.55 13.52 9.57
N PHE A 218 -16.40 13.07 9.03
CA PHE A 218 -16.35 11.92 8.12
C PHE A 218 -15.95 10.65 8.88
N ARG A 219 -16.92 10.05 9.55
CA ARG A 219 -16.74 8.79 10.30
C ARG A 219 -16.67 7.61 9.33
N ILE A 220 -15.47 7.21 8.92
CA ILE A 220 -15.27 5.98 8.14
C ILE A 220 -15.40 4.79 9.09
N ALA A 221 -16.65 4.37 9.26
CA ALA A 221 -17.12 3.19 9.97
C ALA A 221 -16.73 3.16 11.47
N GLY A 222 -17.70 3.12 12.38
CA GLY A 222 -17.47 3.09 13.84
C GLY A 222 -16.75 1.83 14.36
N ASN A 223 -17.02 1.40 15.60
CA ASN A 223 -16.30 0.28 16.24
C ASN A 223 -16.40 -1.10 15.54
N GLN A 224 -17.32 -1.29 14.59
CA GLN A 224 -17.45 -2.53 13.78
C GLN A 224 -16.91 -2.38 12.34
N GLY A 225 -16.23 -1.27 12.05
CA GLY A 225 -15.99 -0.80 10.68
C GLY A 225 -14.91 -1.50 9.85
N ILE A 226 -14.00 -2.25 10.47
CA ILE A 226 -12.84 -2.83 9.76
C ILE A 226 -13.28 -3.89 8.75
N ALA A 227 -14.24 -4.75 9.13
CA ALA A 227 -14.77 -5.78 8.25
C ALA A 227 -15.45 -5.19 7.02
N ILE A 228 -16.19 -4.09 7.19
CA ILE A 228 -16.86 -3.38 6.09
C ILE A 228 -15.82 -2.76 5.17
N ILE A 229 -14.80 -2.10 5.72
CA ILE A 229 -13.70 -1.50 4.93
C ILE A 229 -12.98 -2.59 4.12
N ALA A 230 -12.66 -3.73 4.74
CA ALA A 230 -12.00 -4.84 4.05
C ALA A 230 -12.85 -5.42 2.91
N VAL A 231 -14.15 -5.60 3.13
CA VAL A 231 -15.09 -6.08 2.11
C VAL A 231 -15.21 -5.06 0.97
N CYS A 232 -15.40 -3.78 1.28
CA CYS A 232 -15.47 -2.73 0.27
C CYS A 232 -14.16 -2.66 -0.54
N GLN A 233 -13.01 -2.79 0.11
CA GLN A 233 -11.72 -2.82 -0.57
C GLN A 233 -11.63 -4.01 -1.53
N VAL A 234 -12.00 -5.22 -1.10
CA VAL A 234 -11.99 -6.40 -1.98
C VAL A 234 -12.95 -6.20 -3.16
N ALA A 235 -14.17 -5.75 -2.92
CA ALA A 235 -15.17 -5.56 -3.96
C ALA A 235 -14.74 -4.48 -4.98
N LEU A 236 -14.17 -3.37 -4.51
CA LEU A 236 -13.73 -2.26 -5.36
C LEU A 236 -12.43 -2.56 -6.11
N MET A 237 -11.51 -3.32 -5.51
CA MET A 237 -10.23 -3.68 -6.16
C MET A 237 -10.39 -4.85 -7.13
N PHE A 238 -11.34 -5.76 -6.89
CA PHE A 238 -11.55 -6.94 -7.73
C PHE A 238 -11.86 -6.58 -9.19
N GLY A 239 -12.78 -5.62 -9.41
CA GLY A 239 -13.19 -5.23 -10.76
C GLY A 239 -12.03 -4.70 -11.63
N PRO A 240 -11.32 -3.65 -11.20
CA PRO A 240 -10.18 -3.09 -11.93
C PRO A 240 -9.03 -4.10 -12.11
N GLU A 241 -8.68 -4.90 -11.10
CA GLU A 241 -7.60 -5.89 -11.23
C GLU A 241 -7.99 -7.03 -12.18
N TYR A 242 -9.25 -7.46 -12.16
CA TYR A 242 -9.76 -8.44 -13.12
C TYR A 242 -9.74 -7.88 -14.55
N ALA A 243 -10.23 -6.65 -14.74
CA ALA A 243 -10.20 -5.97 -16.03
C ALA A 243 -8.78 -5.81 -16.58
N ARG A 244 -7.81 -5.50 -15.70
CA ARG A 244 -6.38 -5.45 -16.06
C ARG A 244 -5.85 -6.83 -16.45
N SER A 245 -6.16 -7.87 -15.66
CA SER A 245 -5.68 -9.24 -15.91
C SER A 245 -6.20 -9.84 -17.21
N CYS A 246 -7.42 -9.47 -17.64
CA CYS A 246 -7.99 -9.93 -18.91
C CYS A 246 -7.55 -9.07 -20.12
N GLY A 247 -6.86 -7.95 -19.89
CA GLY A 247 -6.33 -7.07 -20.93
C GLY A 247 -7.39 -6.19 -21.61
N THR A 248 -6.93 -5.32 -22.52
CA THR A 248 -7.78 -4.34 -23.23
C THR A 248 -8.89 -4.98 -24.08
N ALA A 249 -8.73 -6.25 -24.48
CA ALA A 249 -9.75 -7.03 -25.18
C ALA A 249 -10.99 -7.32 -24.32
N ALA A 250 -10.87 -7.34 -22.99
CA ALA A 250 -11.99 -7.60 -22.09
C ALA A 250 -12.95 -6.41 -21.96
N LEU A 251 -12.54 -5.21 -22.37
CA LEU A 251 -13.38 -4.01 -22.36
C LEU A 251 -14.09 -3.75 -23.70
N GLU A 252 -13.68 -4.44 -24.78
CA GLU A 252 -14.40 -4.43 -26.06
C GLU A 252 -15.90 -4.79 -25.93
N PRO A 253 -16.32 -5.84 -25.18
CA PRO A 253 -17.75 -6.14 -25.00
C PRO A 253 -18.51 -5.07 -24.19
N LEU A 254 -17.82 -4.14 -23.54
CA LEU A 254 -18.41 -2.98 -22.85
C LEU A 254 -18.47 -1.73 -23.75
N GLY A 255 -18.01 -1.84 -25.00
CA GLY A 255 -17.98 -0.73 -25.94
C GLY A 255 -16.87 0.29 -25.68
N VAL A 256 -15.88 -0.07 -24.85
CA VAL A 256 -14.77 0.83 -24.49
C VAL A 256 -13.48 0.29 -25.12
N TYR A 257 -12.92 1.05 -26.07
CA TYR A 257 -11.61 0.76 -26.66
C TYR A 257 -10.55 1.64 -26.01
N LEU A 258 -9.56 0.99 -25.39
CA LEU A 258 -8.42 1.68 -24.78
C LEU A 258 -7.25 1.59 -25.76
N PRO A 259 -6.88 2.71 -26.41
CA PRO A 259 -5.70 2.72 -27.26
C PRO A 259 -4.43 2.58 -26.40
N GLY A 260 -3.51 1.71 -26.80
CA GLY A 260 -2.21 1.58 -26.14
C GLY A 260 -1.85 0.16 -25.72
N THR A 261 -0.81 0.04 -24.91
CA THR A 261 -0.33 -1.25 -24.38
C THR A 261 -0.97 -1.54 -23.03
N GLN A 262 -0.95 -2.80 -22.60
CA GLN A 262 -1.45 -3.21 -21.28
C GLN A 262 -0.88 -2.37 -20.12
N ASN A 263 0.38 -1.94 -20.23
CA ASN A 263 1.07 -1.15 -19.20
C ASN A 263 0.77 0.35 -19.27
N TYR A 264 0.42 0.85 -20.46
CA TYR A 264 0.13 2.26 -20.74
C TYR A 264 -1.20 2.37 -21.49
N PRO A 265 -2.33 2.21 -20.77
CA PRO A 265 -3.64 2.46 -21.34
C PRO A 265 -3.79 3.96 -21.58
N GLY A 266 -3.87 4.38 -22.85
CA GLY A 266 -4.15 5.76 -23.22
C GLY A 266 -5.64 6.08 -23.15
N GLY A 267 -6.03 7.23 -23.71
CA GLY A 267 -7.42 7.66 -23.79
C GLY A 267 -7.93 8.23 -22.47
N ILE A 268 -8.90 7.55 -21.82
CA ILE A 268 -9.58 8.07 -20.62
C ILE A 268 -8.65 8.27 -19.41
N PHE A 269 -7.52 7.58 -19.38
CA PHE A 269 -6.54 7.68 -18.30
C PHE A 269 -5.55 8.84 -18.46
N ASP A 270 -5.64 9.61 -19.56
CA ASP A 270 -4.90 10.85 -19.76
C ASP A 270 -5.86 12.03 -20.04
N PRO A 271 -6.53 12.58 -19.01
CA PRO A 271 -7.44 13.71 -19.19
C PRO A 271 -6.71 15.00 -19.57
N LEU A 272 -5.41 15.12 -19.26
CA LEU A 272 -4.60 16.30 -19.53
C LEU A 272 -3.97 16.28 -20.93
N GLY A 273 -4.02 15.14 -21.63
CA GLY A 273 -3.49 14.99 -22.98
C GLY A 273 -1.97 15.13 -23.05
N LEU A 274 -1.27 14.75 -21.98
CA LEU A 274 0.20 14.79 -21.91
C LEU A 274 0.85 13.75 -22.84
N SER A 275 0.09 12.74 -23.29
CA SER A 275 0.54 11.67 -24.18
C SER A 275 0.42 11.99 -25.67
N LYS A 276 0.12 13.23 -26.06
CA LYS A 276 -0.06 13.60 -27.48
C LYS A 276 1.26 13.64 -28.25
N ASP A 277 2.33 14.09 -27.61
CA ASP A 277 3.64 14.17 -28.23
C ASP A 277 4.44 12.87 -28.00
N PRO A 278 4.84 12.15 -29.06
CA PRO A 278 5.59 10.89 -28.97
C PRO A 278 6.96 11.03 -28.30
N PHE A 279 7.59 12.22 -28.35
CA PHE A 279 8.87 12.44 -27.71
C PHE A 279 8.72 12.64 -26.19
N SER A 280 7.81 13.53 -25.81
CA SER A 280 7.46 13.76 -24.40
C SER A 280 6.98 12.49 -23.70
N ILE A 281 6.14 11.66 -24.33
CA ILE A 281 5.60 10.46 -23.68
C ILE A 281 6.67 9.42 -23.34
N GLU A 282 7.66 9.20 -24.20
CA GLU A 282 8.77 8.27 -23.92
C GLU A 282 9.66 8.79 -22.79
N GLU A 283 9.91 10.11 -22.73
CA GLU A 283 10.61 10.71 -21.60
C GLU A 283 9.80 10.63 -20.29
N LEU A 284 8.48 10.81 -20.36
CA LEU A 284 7.58 10.66 -19.21
C LEU A 284 7.54 9.22 -18.69
N LYS A 285 7.55 8.21 -19.57
CA LYS A 285 7.66 6.79 -19.19
C LYS A 285 8.96 6.54 -18.40
N VAL A 286 10.08 7.13 -18.82
CA VAL A 286 11.36 7.05 -18.09
C VAL A 286 11.26 7.75 -16.73
N LYS A 287 10.66 8.93 -16.66
CA LYS A 287 10.45 9.67 -15.39
C LYS A 287 9.57 8.89 -14.42
N GLU A 288 8.49 8.29 -14.90
CA GLU A 288 7.60 7.44 -14.12
C GLU A 288 8.36 6.27 -13.50
N MET A 289 9.13 5.51 -14.30
CA MET A 289 9.90 4.37 -13.82
C MET A 289 10.97 4.76 -12.79
N LYS A 290 11.65 5.89 -13.01
CA LYS A 290 12.68 6.37 -12.07
C LYS A 290 12.08 6.79 -10.73
N ASN A 291 10.97 7.53 -10.73
CA ASN A 291 10.24 7.88 -9.52
C ASN A 291 9.67 6.64 -8.83
N GLY A 292 9.18 5.68 -9.62
CA GLY A 292 8.69 4.38 -9.18
C GLY A 292 9.72 3.56 -8.42
N ARG A 293 10.90 3.35 -9.02
CA ARG A 293 12.03 2.65 -8.39
C ARG A 293 12.51 3.35 -7.12
N LEU A 294 12.61 4.68 -7.15
CA LEU A 294 12.94 5.46 -5.96
C LEU A 294 11.91 5.24 -4.84
N ALA A 295 10.61 5.23 -5.18
CA ALA A 295 9.55 4.98 -4.21
C ALA A 295 9.57 3.56 -3.65
N MET A 296 9.86 2.54 -4.46
CA MET A 296 10.02 1.15 -3.98
C MET A 296 11.17 1.02 -2.97
N VAL A 297 12.31 1.66 -3.27
CA VAL A 297 13.45 1.71 -2.34
C VAL A 297 13.10 2.50 -1.08
N ALA A 298 12.40 3.63 -1.22
CA ALA A 298 11.93 4.41 -0.07
C ALA A 298 10.98 3.58 0.81
N TRP A 299 10.11 2.76 0.22
CA TRP A 299 9.20 1.91 0.98
C TRP A 299 9.96 0.86 1.80
N LEU A 300 10.96 0.19 1.19
CA LEU A 300 11.86 -0.70 1.91
C LEU A 300 12.55 0.03 3.08
N GLY A 301 13.00 1.26 2.85
CA GLY A 301 13.57 2.13 3.88
C GLY A 301 12.60 2.41 5.03
N PHE A 302 11.36 2.79 4.74
CA PHE A 302 10.37 3.05 5.78
C PHE A 302 10.02 1.79 6.58
N PHE A 303 9.95 0.60 5.96
CA PHE A 303 9.76 -0.66 6.68
C PHE A 303 10.93 -0.94 7.64
N ALA A 304 12.17 -0.85 7.16
CA ALA A 304 13.35 -1.10 7.97
C ALA A 304 13.49 -0.09 9.13
N GLN A 305 13.25 1.19 8.84
CA GLN A 305 13.30 2.26 9.84
C GLN A 305 12.18 2.14 10.87
N ALA A 306 10.95 1.85 10.45
CA ALA A 306 9.84 1.64 11.38
C ALA A 306 10.11 0.45 12.31
N ALA A 307 10.68 -0.65 11.80
CA ALA A 307 11.05 -1.80 12.60
C ALA A 307 12.13 -1.46 13.65
N ALA A 308 13.16 -0.68 13.27
CA ALA A 308 14.27 -0.33 14.15
C ALA A 308 13.93 0.78 15.16
N THR A 309 13.30 1.88 14.71
CA THR A 309 13.11 3.08 15.55
C THR A 309 11.72 3.18 16.18
N GLN A 310 10.73 2.43 15.66
CA GLN A 310 9.32 2.51 16.07
C GLN A 310 8.76 3.94 15.99
N LYS A 311 9.31 4.74 15.06
CA LYS A 311 8.87 6.11 14.76
C LYS A 311 8.42 6.19 13.30
N GLY A 312 7.73 7.29 12.99
CA GLY A 312 7.36 7.64 11.63
C GLY A 312 8.57 8.05 10.78
N PRO A 313 8.52 7.88 9.44
CA PRO A 313 9.59 8.33 8.56
C PRO A 313 9.87 9.83 8.66
N VAL A 314 8.84 10.67 8.87
CA VAL A 314 9.04 12.13 9.00
C VAL A 314 9.69 12.46 10.33
N GLN A 315 9.27 11.82 11.42
CA GLN A 315 9.92 12.00 12.73
C GLN A 315 11.40 11.58 12.68
N ASN A 316 11.70 10.43 12.05
CA ASN A 316 13.09 9.98 11.89
C ASN A 316 13.93 10.99 11.10
N LEU A 317 13.36 11.59 10.07
CA LEU A 317 14.04 12.63 9.30
C LEU A 317 14.28 13.89 10.14
N LEU A 318 13.28 14.35 10.90
CA LEU A 318 13.42 15.52 11.78
C LEU A 318 14.47 15.30 12.87
N ASP A 319 14.48 14.13 13.50
CA ASP A 319 15.47 13.77 14.51
C ASP A 319 16.88 13.77 13.91
N PHE A 320 17.05 13.20 12.71
CA PHE A 320 18.33 13.20 12.00
C PHE A 320 18.77 14.60 11.56
N VAL A 321 17.85 15.46 11.11
CA VAL A 321 18.16 16.84 10.72
C VAL A 321 18.58 17.68 11.92
N ASN A 322 18.00 17.44 13.10
CA ASN A 322 18.37 18.12 14.32
C ASN A 322 19.76 17.72 14.81
N ASP A 323 20.06 16.41 14.84
CA ASP A 323 21.34 15.88 15.36
C ASP A 323 21.90 14.73 14.51
N PRO A 324 22.48 15.02 13.32
CA PRO A 324 22.85 13.99 12.35
C PRO A 324 23.96 13.03 12.84
N MET A 325 24.80 13.50 13.76
CA MET A 325 25.92 12.71 14.30
C MET A 325 25.47 11.67 15.33
N HIS A 326 24.37 11.93 16.03
CA HIS A 326 23.90 11.09 17.13
C HIS A 326 22.63 10.30 16.76
N GLU A 327 21.71 10.89 16.01
CA GLU A 327 20.45 10.27 15.59
C GLU A 327 20.57 9.57 14.22
N ASN A 328 21.56 8.69 14.09
CA ASN A 328 21.78 7.90 12.88
C ASN A 328 21.61 6.39 13.13
N ILE A 329 21.78 5.61 12.06
CA ILE A 329 21.64 4.14 12.11
C ILE A 329 22.55 3.48 13.15
N PHE A 330 23.74 4.04 13.42
CA PHE A 330 24.70 3.44 14.37
C PHE A 330 24.20 3.47 15.81
N LYS A 331 23.31 4.40 16.17
CA LYS A 331 22.67 4.45 17.48
C LYS A 331 21.89 3.17 17.78
N TYR A 332 21.16 2.66 16.79
CA TYR A 332 20.29 1.49 16.93
C TYR A 332 21.01 0.16 16.70
N LEU A 333 22.19 0.17 16.07
CA LEU A 333 23.01 -1.03 15.88
C LEU A 333 23.81 -1.43 17.13
N ARG A 334 23.94 -0.53 18.11
CA ARG A 334 24.76 -0.74 19.31
C ARG A 334 23.97 -1.24 20.53
N SER A 335 22.65 -1.24 20.47
CA SER A 335 21.73 -1.66 21.55
C SER A 335 21.32 -3.12 21.41
#